data_AF-A0A536X7W6-F1
#
_entry.id   AF-A0A536X7W6-F1
#
_cell.length_a   1.000
_cell.length_b   1.000
_cell.length_c   1.000
_cell.angle_alpha   90.00
_cell.angle_beta   90.00
_cell.angle_gamma   90.00
#
_symmetry.space_group_name_H-M   'P 1'
#
loop_
_entity.id
_entity.type
_entity.pdbx_description
1 polymer ?
#
loop_
_entity_poly.entity_id
_entity_poly.type
_entity_poly.pdbx_seq_one_letter_code
_entity_poly.pdbx_strand_id
1 'polypeptide(L)'
;MKYLIVNGDDFGASRGINRGVIEAHQRGILTSASLLVDGAASEETAALARRTPTLSVGLHVDLRDGRDCRAELRRQFERFEELMHDVPTH
;
A
#
# COMPACT_ATOMS: atom_id res chain seq x y z
N MET A 1 -18.86 20.71 6.42
CA MET A 1 -17.42 20.40 6.57
C MET A 1 -16.88 19.84 5.27
N LYS A 2 -15.59 20.00 4.98
CA LYS A 2 -14.90 19.37 3.83
C LYS A 2 -13.87 18.38 4.37
N TYR A 3 -13.72 17.24 3.70
CA TYR A 3 -12.71 16.21 4.01
C TYR A 3 -11.69 16.14 2.87
N LEU A 4 -10.44 15.82 3.18
CA LEU A 4 -9.36 15.64 2.22
C LEU A 4 -8.59 14.36 2.58
N ILE A 5 -8.39 13.49 1.60
CA ILE A 5 -7.48 12.34 1.68
C ILE A 5 -6.31 12.65 0.79
N VAL A 6 -5.10 12.58 1.33
CA VAL A 6 -3.85 12.69 0.57
C VAL A 6 -3.23 11.30 0.51
N ASN A 7 -3.33 10.67 -0.67
CA ASN A 7 -2.82 9.32 -0.90
C ASN A 7 -1.44 9.34 -1.54
N GLY A 8 -0.53 8.50 -1.06
CA GLY A 8 0.73 8.18 -1.75
C GLY A 8 0.64 6.86 -2.50
N ASP A 9 1.02 6.87 -3.77
CA ASP A 9 1.08 5.67 -4.59
C ASP A 9 2.45 4.99 -4.52
N ASP A 10 2.51 3.78 -5.07
CA ASP A 10 3.71 2.95 -5.21
C ASP A 10 4.39 2.52 -3.90
N PHE A 11 3.69 2.57 -2.76
CA PHE A 11 4.24 2.06 -1.51
C PHE A 11 4.53 0.56 -1.67
N GLY A 12 5.76 0.11 -1.45
CA GLY A 12 6.18 -1.26 -1.81
C GLY A 12 7.02 -1.39 -3.07
N ALA A 13 7.08 -0.38 -3.94
CA ALA A 13 7.90 -0.44 -5.16
C ALA A 13 9.41 -0.51 -4.88
N SER A 14 9.89 0.27 -3.90
CA SER A 14 11.31 0.27 -3.50
C SER A 14 11.49 0.80 -2.08
N ARG A 15 12.65 0.49 -1.47
CA ARG A 15 13.00 1.01 -0.13
C ARG A 15 12.99 2.54 -0.06
N GLY A 16 13.43 3.20 -1.14
CA GLY A 16 13.45 4.65 -1.24
C GLY A 16 12.04 5.25 -1.21
N ILE A 17 11.12 4.66 -1.98
CA ILE A 17 9.70 5.06 -1.98
C ILE A 17 9.07 4.80 -0.61
N ASN A 18 9.34 3.64 -0.01
CA ASN A 18 8.81 3.31 1.32
C ASN A 18 9.20 4.34 2.37
N ARG A 19 10.49 4.71 2.39
CA ARG A 19 11.00 5.75 3.29
C ARG A 19 10.31 7.08 3.01
N GLY A 20 10.17 7.46 1.75
CA GLY A 20 9.51 8.70 1.34
C GLY A 20 8.05 8.78 1.81
N VAL A 21 7.28 7.71 1.61
CA VAL A 21 5.87 7.63 2.06
C VAL A 21 5.76 7.76 3.59
N ILE A 22 6.59 7.03 4.33
CA ILE A 22 6.59 7.12 5.80
C ILE A 22 7.00 8.51 6.27
N GLU A 23 8.02 9.12 5.67
CA GLU A 23 8.45 10.48 6.00
C GLU A 23 7.36 11.51 5.68
N ALA A 24 6.70 11.40 4.52
CA ALA A 24 5.60 12.26 4.11
C ALA A 24 4.36 12.12 5.02
N HIS A 25 4.11 10.93 5.60
CA HIS A 25 3.06 10.73 6.59
C HIS A 25 3.45 11.32 7.95
N GLN A 26 4.64 11.00 8.44
CA GLN A 26 5.08 11.39 9.79
C GLN A 26 5.42 12.89 9.91
N ARG A 27 5.83 13.52 8.80
CA ARG A 27 6.33 14.91 8.79
C ARG A 27 5.60 15.81 7.79
N GLY A 28 4.58 15.28 7.11
CA GLY A 28 3.85 15.99 6.06
C GLY A 28 2.34 15.84 6.23
N ILE A 29 1.64 15.87 5.09
CA ILE A 29 0.17 15.86 5.03
C ILE A 29 -0.41 14.54 4.53
N LEU A 30 0.43 13.53 4.28
CA LEU A 30 0.00 12.27 3.69
C LEU A 30 -0.82 11.49 4.72
N THR A 31 -2.05 11.12 4.36
CA THR A 31 -3.01 10.46 5.27
C THR A 31 -3.26 9.00 4.90
N SER A 32 -2.99 8.62 3.66
CA SER A 32 -3.12 7.25 3.18
C SER A 32 -2.03 6.89 2.17
N ALA A 33 -1.83 5.59 1.95
CA ALA A 33 -0.98 5.08 0.88
C ALA A 33 -1.56 3.80 0.28
N SER A 34 -1.21 3.50 -0.97
CA SER A 34 -1.61 2.27 -1.67
C SER A 34 -0.39 1.34 -1.82
N LEU A 35 -0.51 0.09 -1.34
CA LEU A 35 0.56 -0.91 -1.29
C LEU A 35 0.60 -1.78 -2.55
N LEU A 36 1.72 -1.75 -3.27
CA LEU A 36 2.11 -2.73 -4.28
C LEU A 36 2.57 -4.02 -3.60
N VAL A 37 1.67 -5.00 -3.50
CA VAL A 37 1.92 -6.27 -2.79
C VAL A 37 2.99 -7.15 -3.45
N ASP A 38 3.13 -7.03 -4.77
CA ASP A 38 4.17 -7.70 -5.57
C ASP A 38 5.41 -6.80 -5.82
N GLY A 39 5.44 -5.61 -5.20
CA GLY A 39 6.55 -4.69 -5.29
C GLY A 39 7.82 -5.26 -4.66
N ALA A 40 9.00 -4.86 -5.18
CA ALA A 40 10.29 -5.40 -4.74
C ALA A 40 10.60 -5.17 -3.25
N ALA A 41 9.91 -4.23 -2.60
CA ALA A 41 10.07 -3.92 -1.19
C ALA A 41 8.77 -4.11 -0.37
N SER A 42 7.79 -4.86 -0.87
CA SER A 42 6.47 -5.02 -0.22
C SER A 42 6.55 -5.61 1.19
N GLU A 43 7.42 -6.59 1.43
CA GLU A 43 7.66 -7.20 2.76
C GLU A 43 8.13 -6.17 3.80
N GLU A 44 9.13 -5.35 3.44
CA GLU A 44 9.62 -4.26 4.29
C GLU A 44 8.52 -3.22 4.53
N THR A 45 7.74 -2.94 3.49
CA THR A 45 6.63 -1.99 3.53
C THR A 45 5.57 -2.41 4.51
N ALA A 46 5.18 -3.69 4.48
CA ALA A 46 4.19 -4.22 5.39
C ALA A 46 4.67 -4.09 6.85
N ALA A 47 5.95 -4.37 7.12
CA ALA A 47 6.52 -4.17 8.45
C ALA A 47 6.54 -2.69 8.87
N LEU A 48 6.81 -1.76 7.96
CA LEU A 48 6.75 -0.31 8.23
C LEU A 48 5.32 0.18 8.49
N ALA A 49 4.37 -0.27 7.67
CA ALA A 49 2.96 0.07 7.77
C ALA A 49 2.36 -0.42 9.09
N ARG A 50 2.63 -1.68 9.49
CA ARG A 50 2.19 -2.22 10.78
C ARG A 50 2.76 -1.44 11.98
N ARG A 51 3.97 -0.86 11.86
CA ARG A 51 4.55 0.02 12.89
C ARG A 51 3.99 1.45 12.86
N THR A 52 3.17 1.78 11.86
CA THR A 52 2.62 3.12 11.64
C THR A 52 1.08 3.03 11.51
N PRO A 53 0.36 2.63 12.57
CA PRO A 53 -1.09 2.37 12.50
C PRO A 53 -1.94 3.62 12.22
N THR A 54 -1.35 4.82 12.25
CA THR A 54 -2.02 6.08 11.88
C THR A 54 -2.05 6.33 10.37
N LEU A 55 -1.31 5.56 9.58
CA LEU A 55 -1.34 5.61 8.12
C LEU A 55 -2.40 4.63 7.61
N SER A 56 -3.40 5.13 6.88
CA SER A 56 -4.36 4.26 6.19
C SER A 56 -3.68 3.60 4.98
N VAL A 57 -3.76 2.28 4.85
CA VAL A 57 -3.10 1.54 3.77
C VAL A 57 -4.11 0.71 2.97
N GLY A 58 -4.20 1.00 1.67
CA GLY A 58 -5.04 0.29 0.71
C GLY A 58 -4.23 -0.57 -0.26
N LEU A 59 -4.92 -1.28 -1.15
CA LEU A 59 -4.28 -2.13 -2.15
C LEU A 59 -4.01 -1.36 -3.44
N HIS A 60 -2.75 -1.29 -3.87
CA HIS A 60 -2.38 -0.80 -5.20
C HIS A 60 -2.38 -1.96 -6.19
N VAL A 61 -3.47 -2.10 -6.95
CA VAL A 61 -3.62 -3.21 -7.90
C VAL A 61 -2.72 -2.98 -9.12
N ASP A 62 -1.77 -3.89 -9.36
CA ASP A 62 -0.94 -3.93 -10.59
C ASP A 62 -1.51 -4.96 -11.58
N LEU A 63 -2.25 -4.50 -12.59
CA LEU A 63 -2.78 -5.37 -13.65
C LEU A 63 -1.84 -5.38 -14.85
N ARG A 64 -1.42 -6.58 -15.26
CA ARG A 64 -0.60 -6.80 -16.46
C ARG A 64 -1.43 -7.42 -17.57
N ASP A 65 -1.10 -7.05 -18.80
CA ASP A 65 -1.80 -7.54 -20.00
C ASP A 65 -1.84 -9.07 -20.07
N GLY A 66 -2.98 -9.59 -20.51
CA GLY A 66 -3.17 -11.02 -20.77
C GLY A 66 -3.55 -11.88 -19.55
N ARG A 67 -3.69 -11.30 -18.34
CA ARG A 67 -4.22 -12.02 -17.17
C ARG A 67 -5.71 -11.81 -17.00
N ASP A 68 -6.39 -12.80 -16.42
CA ASP A 68 -7.76 -12.62 -15.93
C ASP A 68 -7.74 -11.61 -14.77
N CYS A 69 -8.25 -10.40 -15.03
CA CYS A 69 -8.30 -9.32 -14.07
C CYS A 69 -8.95 -9.73 -12.74
N ARG A 70 -9.97 -10.59 -12.77
CA ARG A 70 -10.68 -11.01 -11.54
C ARG A 70 -9.82 -11.95 -10.71
N ALA A 71 -9.13 -12.89 -11.35
CA ALA A 71 -8.21 -13.78 -10.66
C ALA A 71 -7.01 -13.02 -10.08
N GLU A 72 -6.49 -12.05 -10.85
CA GLU A 72 -5.36 -11.20 -10.44
C GLU A 72 -5.73 -10.30 -9.24
N LEU A 73 -6.91 -9.69 -9.25
CA LEU A 73 -7.41 -8.90 -8.13
C LEU A 73 -7.52 -9.73 -6.84
N ARG A 74 -8.06 -10.95 -6.92
CA ARG A 74 -8.19 -11.85 -5.76
C ARG A 74 -6.82 -12.24 -5.21
N ARG A 75 -5.90 -12.64 -6.08
CA ARG A 75 -4.52 -13.00 -5.69
C ARG A 75 -3.84 -11.87 -4.94
N GLN A 76 -3.94 -10.64 -5.46
CA GLN A 76 -3.31 -9.48 -4.82
C GLN A 76 -3.99 -9.10 -3.50
N PHE A 77 -5.31 -9.26 -3.40
CA PHE A 77 -6.04 -9.06 -2.15
C PHE A 77 -5.61 -10.07 -1.08
N GLU A 78 -5.58 -11.36 -1.41
CA GLU A 78 -5.10 -12.43 -0.51
C GLU A 78 -3.66 -12.16 -0.07
N ARG A 79 -2.80 -11.73 -1.01
CA ARG A 79 -1.41 -11.36 -0.70
C ARG A 79 -1.32 -10.14 0.23
N PHE A 80 -2.23 -9.18 0.11
CA PHE A 80 -2.31 -8.07 1.04
C PHE A 80 -2.61 -8.56 2.45
N GLU A 81 -3.61 -9.43 2.61
CA GLU A 81 -3.99 -10.00 3.91
C GLU A 81 -2.84 -10.77 4.55
N GLU A 82 -2.10 -11.55 3.76
CA GLU A 82 -0.89 -12.25 4.22
C GLU A 82 0.17 -11.27 4.75
N LEU A 83 0.47 -10.23 3.98
CA LEU A 83 1.50 -9.26 4.30
C LEU A 83 1.12 -8.40 5.51
N MET A 84 -0.11 -7.89 5.53
CA MET A 84 -0.57 -6.87 6.47
C MET A 84 -1.23 -7.44 7.72
N HIS A 85 -1.68 -8.69 7.67
CA HIS A 85 -2.51 -9.34 8.70
C HIS A 85 -3.84 -8.62 8.95
N ASP A 86 -4.33 -7.91 7.94
CA ASP A 86 -5.61 -7.18 7.91
C ASP A 86 -6.03 -6.96 6.45
N VAL A 87 -7.27 -6.53 6.24
CA VAL A 87 -7.81 -6.18 4.92
C VAL A 87 -7.38 -4.77 4.49
N PRO A 88 -7.27 -4.49 3.18
CA PRO A 88 -6.95 -3.14 2.70
C PRO A 88 -8.06 -2.16 3.07
N THR A 89 -7.69 -0.93 3.43
CA THR A 89 -8.67 0.11 3.80
C THR A 89 -9.39 0.72 2.61
N HIS A 90 -8.80 0.61 1.42
CA HIS A 90 -9.32 1.07 0.13
C HIS A 90 -8.68 0.30 -1.03
#